data_AF-A0A4R4XPL9-F1
#
_entry.id   AF-A0A4R4XPL9-F1
#
_cell.length_a   1.000
_cell.length_b   1.000
_cell.length_c   1.000
_cell.angle_alpha   90.00
_cell.angle_beta   90.00
_cell.angle_gamma   90.00
#
_symmetry.space_group_name_H-M   'P 1'
#
loop_
_entity.id
_entity.type
_entity.pdbx_description
1 polymer ?
#
loop_
_entity_poly.entity_id
_entity_poly.type
_entity_poly.pdbx_seq_one_letter_code
_entity_poly.pdbx_strand_id
1 'polypeptide(L)'
;MRTRGAVLVANIITGLALGFVVTNIGFGDYTELNRMFTFRDPRMLYAFAGAVAIIVVVFAVVGVRRTAGRIHRGVIPGAVLFGTGWAISGGCPAIPIIQVASGYLPALVTIAGVMVGMWLCRWANARFFQLDRGSCGL
;
A
#
# COMPACT_ATOMS: atom_id res chain seq x y z
N MET A 1 11.05 -8.43 27.49
CA MET A 1 11.11 -6.96 27.37
C MET A 1 12.20 -6.46 26.40
N ARG A 2 13.37 -7.11 26.30
CA ARG A 2 14.47 -6.74 25.37
C ARG A 2 14.14 -6.85 23.87
N THR A 3 13.15 -7.67 23.49
CA THR A 3 12.73 -7.90 22.10
C THR A 3 11.90 -6.75 21.51
N ARG A 4 11.13 -6.00 22.32
CA ARG A 4 10.29 -4.91 21.80
C ARG A 4 11.12 -3.74 21.27
N GLY A 5 12.22 -3.40 21.96
CA GLY A 5 13.14 -2.34 21.53
C GLY A 5 13.88 -2.68 20.22
N ALA A 6 14.42 -3.89 20.11
CA ALA A 6 15.11 -4.34 18.90
C ALA A 6 14.16 -4.41 17.68
N VAL A 7 12.94 -4.90 17.88
CA VAL A 7 11.92 -4.93 16.82
C VAL A 7 11.49 -3.52 16.41
N LEU A 8 11.33 -2.58 17.35
CA LEU A 8 11.05 -1.18 17.04
C LEU A 8 12.15 -0.54 16.20
N VAL A 9 13.41 -0.70 16.62
CA VAL A 9 14.57 -0.16 15.88
C VAL A 9 14.66 -0.78 14.49
N ALA A 10 14.46 -2.09 14.35
CA ALA A 10 14.46 -2.77 13.04
C ALA A 10 13.36 -2.23 12.11
N ASN A 11 12.15 -1.98 12.63
CA ASN A 11 11.06 -1.40 11.84
C ASN A 11 11.36 0.03 11.40
N ILE A 12 11.92 0.86 12.28
CA ILE A 12 12.30 2.23 11.96
C ILE A 12 13.37 2.25 10.86
N ILE A 13 14.42 1.43 11.00
CA ILE A 13 15.49 1.33 9.99
C ILE A 13 14.93 0.85 8.65
N THR A 14 14.10 -0.20 8.65
CA THR A 14 13.52 -0.74 7.42
C THR A 14 12.58 0.27 6.76
N GLY A 15 11.77 0.99 7.54
CA GLY A 15 10.88 2.04 7.03
C GLY A 15 11.64 3.23 6.44
N LEU A 16 12.71 3.67 7.10
CA LEU A 16 13.59 4.73 6.58
C LEU A 16 14.32 4.28 5.31
N ALA A 17 14.82 3.04 5.26
CA ALA A 17 15.45 2.49 4.08
C ALA A 17 14.47 2.41 2.90
N LEU A 18 13.24 1.94 3.15
CA LEU A 18 12.20 1.91 2.13
C LEU A 18 11.88 3.32 1.61
N GLY A 19 11.67 4.28 2.51
CA GLY A 19 11.43 5.67 2.15
C GLY A 19 12.57 6.26 1.31
N PHE A 20 13.82 6.07 1.74
CA PHE A 20 15.00 6.54 1.02
C PHE A 20 15.10 5.95 -0.39
N VAL A 21 14.88 4.65 -0.55
CA VAL A 21 14.91 3.98 -1.86
C VAL A 21 13.82 4.53 -2.77
N VAL A 22 12.59 4.63 -2.28
CA VAL A 22 11.44 5.05 -3.11
C VAL A 22 11.53 6.53 -3.50
N THR A 23 11.98 7.41 -2.59
CA THR A 23 12.23 8.83 -2.91
C THR A 23 13.34 8.98 -3.95
N ASN A 24 14.43 8.22 -3.85
CA ASN A 24 15.52 8.28 -4.85
C ASN A 24 15.12 7.71 -6.21
N ILE A 25 14.17 6.77 -6.27
CA ILE A 25 13.70 6.24 -7.55
C ILE A 25 12.82 7.24 -8.30
N GLY A 26 12.20 8.22 -7.61
CA GLY A 26 11.32 9.23 -8.23
C GLY A 26 9.83 8.88 -8.17
N PHE A 27 9.47 7.75 -7.54
CA PHE A 27 8.07 7.34 -7.33
C PHE A 27 7.22 8.34 -6.52
N GLY A 28 7.83 9.38 -5.95
CA GLY A 28 7.15 10.49 -5.30
C GLY A 28 6.45 11.46 -6.26
N ASP A 29 6.78 11.48 -7.55
CA ASP A 29 6.17 12.39 -8.52
C ASP A 29 5.05 11.74 -9.34
N TYR A 30 3.88 12.39 -9.35
CA TYR A 30 2.70 11.93 -10.12
C TYR A 30 2.95 11.86 -11.62
N THR A 31 3.81 12.74 -12.14
CA THR A 31 4.14 12.83 -13.56
C THR A 31 4.91 11.59 -14.03
N GLU A 32 5.85 11.09 -13.22
CA GLU A 32 6.62 9.88 -13.57
C GLU A 32 5.74 8.63 -13.48
N LEU A 33 4.85 8.57 -12.49
CA LEU A 33 3.84 7.52 -12.36
C LEU A 33 2.88 7.48 -13.56
N ASN A 34 2.40 8.64 -14.01
CA ASN A 34 1.54 8.70 -15.19
C ASN A 34 2.26 8.26 -16.48
N ARG A 35 3.54 8.61 -16.64
CA ARG A 35 4.36 8.18 -17.78
C ARG A 35 4.60 6.67 -17.80
N MET A 36 4.67 6.04 -16.62
CA MET A 36 4.71 4.58 -16.50
C MET A 36 3.41 3.94 -17.02
N PHE A 37 2.24 4.44 -16.61
CA PHE A 37 0.95 3.91 -17.08
C PHE A 37 0.66 4.20 -18.57
N THR A 38 1.22 5.30 -19.09
CA THR A 38 1.13 5.66 -20.51
C THR A 38 2.19 4.96 -21.37
N PHE A 39 2.98 4.04 -20.78
CA PHE A 39 4.07 3.30 -21.44
C PHE A 39 5.10 4.19 -22.13
N ARG A 40 5.26 5.43 -21.67
CA ARG A 40 6.18 6.40 -22.27
C ARG A 40 7.59 6.27 -21.71
N ASP A 41 7.69 5.84 -20.45
CA ASP A 41 8.95 5.53 -19.77
C ASP A 41 8.92 4.10 -19.16
N PRO A 42 9.54 3.09 -19.81
CA PRO A 42 9.50 1.71 -19.33
C PRO A 42 10.45 1.45 -18.14
N ARG A 43 11.36 2.38 -17.83
CA ARG A 43 12.36 2.24 -16.75
C ARG A 43 11.70 1.99 -15.39
N MET A 44 10.70 2.80 -15.03
CA MET A 44 9.95 2.67 -13.77
C MET A 44 9.16 1.35 -13.71
N LEU A 45 8.62 0.94 -14.85
CA LEU A 45 7.88 -0.32 -14.98
C LEU A 45 8.77 -1.53 -14.72
N TYR A 46 9.96 -1.59 -15.31
CA TYR A 46 10.91 -2.67 -15.07
C TYR A 46 11.48 -2.65 -13.65
N ALA A 47 11.69 -1.47 -13.06
CA ALA A 47 12.11 -1.37 -11.66
C ALA A 47 11.05 -1.97 -10.71
N PHE A 48 9.78 -1.64 -10.92
CA PHE A 48 8.67 -2.22 -10.16
C PHE A 48 8.54 -3.74 -10.40
N ALA A 49 8.51 -4.17 -11.66
CA ALA A 49 8.40 -5.59 -12.02
C ALA A 49 9.57 -6.43 -11.46
N GLY A 50 10.79 -5.89 -11.53
CA GLY A 50 11.99 -6.51 -10.96
C GLY A 50 11.91 -6.62 -9.44
N ALA A 51 11.48 -5.56 -8.75
CA ALA A 51 11.28 -5.60 -7.30
C ALA A 51 10.24 -6.66 -6.89
N VAL A 52 9.12 -6.75 -7.61
CA VAL A 52 8.10 -7.80 -7.38
C VAL A 52 8.67 -9.19 -7.63
N ALA A 53 9.41 -9.39 -8.73
CA ALA A 53 10.03 -10.68 -9.04
C ALA A 53 11.02 -11.11 -7.94
N ILE A 54 11.88 -10.19 -7.47
CA ILE A 54 12.81 -10.46 -6.37
C ILE A 54 12.05 -10.86 -5.10
N ILE A 55 11.00 -10.12 -4.73
CA ILE A 55 10.23 -10.42 -3.52
C ILE A 55 9.54 -11.79 -3.62
N VAL A 56 9.02 -12.15 -4.80
CA VAL A 56 8.40 -13.44 -5.05
C VAL A 56 9.42 -14.57 -4.92
N VAL A 57 10.60 -14.42 -5.50
CA VAL A 57 11.69 -15.40 -5.40
C VAL A 57 12.16 -15.55 -3.95
N VAL A 58 12.39 -14.44 -3.25
CA VAL A 58 12.80 -14.45 -1.84
C VAL A 58 11.75 -15.15 -0.97
N PHE A 59 10.46 -14.81 -1.13
CA PHE A 59 9.39 -15.43 -0.36
C PHE A 59 9.23 -16.93 -0.67
N ALA A 60 9.46 -17.33 -1.92
CA ALA A 60 9.46 -18.73 -2.33
C ALA A 60 10.64 -19.50 -1.69
N VAL A 61 11.85 -18.94 -1.70
CA VAL A 61 13.06 -19.56 -1.12
C VAL A 61 12.99 -19.65 0.41
N VAL A 62 12.53 -18.59 1.07
CA VAL A 62 12.41 -18.53 2.54
C VAL A 62 11.26 -19.41 3.05
N GLY A 63 10.37 -19.87 2.18
CA GLY A 63 9.24 -20.72 2.57
C GLY A 63 8.28 -20.01 3.52
N VAL A 64 8.05 -18.70 3.31
CA VAL A 64 7.17 -17.89 4.16
C VAL A 64 5.78 -18.53 4.18
N ARG A 65 5.34 -18.97 5.37
CA ARG A 65 3.99 -19.51 5.56
C ARG A 65 2.99 -18.40 5.25
N ARG A 66 2.28 -18.54 4.12
CA ARG A 66 1.17 -17.66 3.80
C ARG A 66 -0.01 -18.08 4.66
N THR A 67 -0.43 -17.20 5.56
CA THR A 67 -1.76 -17.31 6.16
C THR A 67 -2.76 -17.05 5.04
N ALA A 68 -3.43 -18.10 4.57
CA ALA A 68 -4.53 -17.95 3.64
C ALA A 68 -5.64 -17.17 4.35
N GLY A 69 -5.79 -15.89 4.01
CA GLY A 69 -6.93 -15.10 4.47
C GLY A 69 -8.21 -15.78 4.02
N ARG A 70 -9.17 -15.97 4.93
CA ARG A 70 -10.47 -16.53 4.56
C ARG A 70 -11.12 -15.59 3.55
N ILE A 71 -11.34 -16.05 2.33
CA ILE A 71 -11.98 -15.25 1.29
C ILE A 71 -13.47 -15.14 1.67
N HIS A 72 -13.88 -13.95 2.08
CA HIS A 72 -15.27 -13.62 2.38
C HIS A 72 -15.91 -12.84 1.22
N ARG A 73 -17.25 -12.86 1.12
CA ARG A 73 -18.00 -12.18 0.05
C ARG A 73 -17.71 -10.68 -0.02
N GLY A 74 -17.27 -10.07 1.10
CA GLY A 74 -16.86 -8.66 1.14
C GLY A 74 -15.49 -8.34 0.52
N VAL A 75 -14.65 -9.34 0.20
CA VAL A 75 -13.31 -9.08 -0.37
C VAL A 75 -13.42 -8.49 -1.77
N ILE A 76 -14.32 -9.01 -2.61
CA ILE A 76 -14.45 -8.60 -4.01
C ILE A 76 -14.83 -7.11 -4.14
N PRO A 77 -15.93 -6.62 -3.54
CA PRO A 77 -16.27 -5.21 -3.64
C PRO A 77 -15.22 -4.31 -2.98
N GLY A 78 -14.63 -4.74 -1.86
CA GLY A 78 -13.56 -3.99 -1.18
C GLY A 78 -12.29 -3.86 -2.03
N ALA A 79 -11.87 -4.94 -2.69
CA ALA A 79 -10.70 -4.94 -3.57
C ALA A 79 -10.91 -4.07 -4.81
N VAL A 80 -12.11 -4.08 -5.40
CA VAL A 80 -12.44 -3.20 -6.53
C VAL A 80 -12.41 -1.75 -6.11
N LEU A 81 -13.08 -1.36 -5.01
CA LEU A 81 -13.07 0.00 -4.47
C LEU A 81 -11.67 0.48 -4.10
N PHE A 82 -10.87 -0.38 -3.48
CA PHE A 82 -9.49 -0.07 -3.13
C PHE A 82 -8.63 0.14 -4.37
N GLY A 83 -8.69 -0.78 -5.34
CA GLY A 83 -7.93 -0.69 -6.59
C GLY A 83 -8.31 0.53 -7.43
N THR A 84 -9.60 0.80 -7.59
CA THR A 84 -10.08 1.96 -8.35
C THR A 84 -9.68 3.27 -7.67
N GLY A 85 -9.75 3.36 -6.34
CA GLY A 85 -9.31 4.52 -5.58
C GLY A 85 -7.82 4.85 -5.80
N TRP A 86 -6.95 3.85 -5.81
CA TRP A 86 -5.52 4.04 -6.08
C TRP A 86 -5.23 4.38 -7.54
N ALA A 87 -5.96 3.77 -8.48
CA ALA A 87 -5.85 4.10 -9.90
C ALA A 87 -6.24 5.56 -10.18
N ILE A 88 -7.31 6.06 -9.56
CA ILE A 88 -7.75 7.46 -9.69
C ILE A 88 -6.76 8.42 -9.00
N SER A 89 -6.25 8.03 -7.83
CA SER A 89 -5.29 8.84 -7.08
C SER A 89 -3.89 8.84 -7.71
N GLY A 90 -3.63 7.99 -8.72
CA GLY A 90 -2.34 7.90 -9.39
C GLY A 90 -1.19 7.50 -8.46
N GLY A 91 -1.48 6.68 -7.45
CA GLY A 91 -0.50 6.32 -6.41
C GLY A 91 -0.64 4.88 -5.93
N CYS A 92 0.33 4.44 -5.14
CA CYS A 92 0.26 3.18 -4.39
C CYS A 92 0.20 3.49 -2.88
N PRO A 93 -0.23 2.56 -2.01
CA PRO A 93 -0.38 2.81 -0.58
C PRO A 93 0.87 3.34 0.13
N ALA A 94 2.06 3.10 -0.42
CA ALA A 94 3.31 3.64 0.12
C ALA A 94 3.56 5.11 -0.28
N ILE A 95 3.06 5.58 -1.44
CA ILE A 95 3.41 6.90 -1.99
C ILE A 95 2.90 8.06 -1.13
N PRO A 96 1.65 8.09 -0.62
CA PRO A 96 1.19 9.21 0.20
C PRO A 96 2.00 9.39 1.48
N ILE A 97 2.46 8.29 2.09
CA ILE A 97 3.27 8.33 3.31
C ILE A 97 4.62 9.00 3.02
N ILE A 98 5.21 8.68 1.87
CA ILE A 98 6.52 9.22 1.45
C ILE A 98 6.36 10.66 0.97
N GLN A 99 5.31 10.97 0.22
CA GLN A 99 5.04 12.33 -0.26
C GLN A 99 4.75 13.30 0.89
N VAL A 100 4.07 12.87 1.96
CA VAL A 100 3.94 13.68 3.19
C VAL A 100 5.32 13.97 3.79
N ALA A 101 6.21 12.97 3.85
CA ALA A 101 7.58 13.16 4.34
C ALA A 101 8.41 14.10 3.45
N SER A 102 8.10 14.15 2.14
CA SER A 102 8.72 15.05 1.17
C SER A 102 8.07 16.45 1.09
N GLY A 103 7.02 16.74 1.88
CA GLY A 103 6.36 18.04 1.92
C GLY A 103 5.37 18.30 0.77
N TYR A 104 4.90 17.25 0.08
CA TYR A 104 3.96 17.36 -1.04
C TYR A 104 2.52 17.55 -0.54
N LEU A 105 1.92 18.73 -0.79
CA LEU A 105 0.54 19.06 -0.38
C LEU A 105 -0.54 18.04 -0.80
N PRO A 106 -0.52 17.46 -2.02
CA PRO A 106 -1.51 16.47 -2.46
C PRO A 106 -1.60 15.23 -1.56
N ALA A 107 -0.53 14.88 -0.86
CA ALA A 107 -0.47 13.69 -0.04
C ALA A 107 -1.41 13.77 1.19
N LEU A 108 -1.59 14.98 1.73
CA LEU A 108 -2.53 15.23 2.82
C LEU A 108 -3.98 14.99 2.38
N VAL A 109 -4.32 15.33 1.14
CA VAL A 109 -5.65 15.10 0.57
C VAL A 109 -5.92 13.61 0.42
N THR A 110 -4.94 12.84 -0.08
CA THR A 110 -5.08 11.37 -0.17
C THR A 110 -5.20 10.71 1.20
N ILE A 111 -4.44 11.16 2.21
CA ILE A 111 -4.53 10.60 3.57
C ILE A 111 -5.87 10.95 4.22
N ALA A 112 -6.34 12.19 4.06
CA ALA A 112 -7.67 12.59 4.50
C ALA A 112 -8.76 11.76 3.81
N GLY A 113 -8.66 11.55 2.50
CA GLY A 113 -9.57 10.70 1.73
C GLY A 113 -9.58 9.25 2.21
N VAL A 114 -8.42 8.68 2.53
CA VAL A 114 -8.30 7.32 3.10
C VAL A 114 -8.95 7.27 4.50
N MET A 115 -8.70 8.25 5.37
CA MET A 115 -9.33 8.31 6.70
C MET A 115 -10.85 8.42 6.61
N VAL A 116 -11.35 9.34 5.78
CA VAL A 116 -12.79 9.52 5.56
C VAL A 116 -13.40 8.27 4.93
N GLY A 117 -12.74 7.67 3.94
CA GLY A 117 -13.19 6.44 3.28
C GLY A 117 -13.27 5.25 4.24
N MET A 118 -12.28 5.08 5.13
CA MET A 118 -12.32 4.06 6.18
C MET A 118 -13.46 4.31 7.17
N TRP A 119 -13.66 5.57 7.57
CA TRP A 119 -14.75 5.93 8.48
C TRP A 119 -16.12 5.70 7.86
N LEU A 120 -16.29 6.09 6.59
CA LEU A 120 -17.53 5.92 5.83
C LEU A 120 -17.82 4.45 5.54
N CYS A 121 -16.81 3.65 5.18
CA CYS A 121 -16.96 2.19 5.06
C CYS A 121 -17.38 1.57 6.38
N ARG A 122 -16.78 1.99 7.50
CA ARG A 122 -17.15 1.48 8.83
C ARG A 122 -18.58 1.88 9.20
N TRP A 123 -19.00 3.11 8.88
CA TRP A 123 -20.35 3.60 9.12
C TRP A 123 -21.38 2.91 8.22
N ALA A 124 -21.11 2.76 6.92
CA ALA A 124 -21.97 2.04 5.98
C ALA A 124 -22.09 0.55 6.32
N ASN A 125 -21.02 -0.09 6.79
CA ASN A 125 -21.03 -1.47 7.29
C ASN A 125 -21.72 -1.61 8.67
N ALA A 126 -21.87 -0.53 9.43
CA ALA A 126 -22.65 -0.54 10.66
C ALA A 126 -24.15 -0.28 10.40
N ARG A 127 -24.47 0.46 9.33
CA ARG A 127 -25.83 0.95 9.04
C ARG A 127 -26.58 0.14 7.98
N PHE A 128 -25.91 -0.29 6.91
CA PHE A 128 -26.55 -0.86 5.71
C PHE A 128 -26.14 -2.30 5.40
N PHE A 129 -24.85 -2.63 5.52
CA PHE A 129 -24.35 -3.95 5.14
C PHE A 129 -23.80 -4.67 6.36
N GLN A 130 -24.37 -5.82 6.73
CA GLN A 130 -23.69 -6.77 7.61
C GLN A 130 -22.66 -7.57 6.79
N LEU A 131 -21.65 -6.91 6.18
CA LEU A 131 -20.61 -7.65 5.47
C LEU A 131 -19.84 -8.50 6.49
N ASP A 132 -19.83 -9.80 6.22
CA ASP A 132 -19.16 -10.82 7.03
C ASP A 132 -17.73 -10.39 7.37
N ARG A 133 -17.47 -10.11 8.65
CA ARG A 133 -16.14 -9.75 9.18
C ARG A 133 -15.30 -10.99 9.46
N GLY A 134 -15.48 -12.07 8.69
CA GLY A 134 -14.94 -13.41 8.96
C GLY A 134 -13.41 -13.50 9.12
N SER A 135 -12.68 -12.41 8.84
CA SER A 135 -11.24 -12.27 9.07
C SER A 135 -10.85 -11.36 10.26
N CYS A 136 -11.77 -10.56 10.83
CA CYS A 136 -11.54 -9.73 12.04
C CYS A 136 -12.12 -10.35 13.32
N GLY A 137 -12.70 -11.55 13.24
CA GLY A 137 -13.09 -12.35 14.40
C GLY A 137 -11.92 -13.20 14.88
N LEU A 138 -11.00 -12.57 15.62
CA LEU A 138 -10.00 -13.19 16.49
C LEU A 138 -10.00 -12.40 17.79
#